data_AF-A0A951A793-F1
#
_entry.id   AF-A0A951A793-F1
#
_cell.length_a   1.000
_cell.length_b   1.000
_cell.length_c   1.000
_cell.angle_alpha   90.00
_cell.angle_beta   90.00
_cell.angle_gamma   90.00
#
_symmetry.space_group_name_H-M   'P 1'
#
loop_
_entity.id
_entity.type
_entity.pdbx_description
1 polymer ?
#
loop_
_entity_poly.entity_id
_entity_poly.type
_entity_poly.pdbx_seq_one_letter_code
_entity_poly.pdbx_strand_id
1 'polypeptide(L)'
;AGFKQWVAFMDKYLPGADKSDGGYVAGASLAAMTAQVLTQCGDELTRENVMKQAANLHDVTVPMLLPGIKGNTTPNDFAPVKQVQMARFTGERWELFGPLITGAVT
;
A
#
# COMPACT_ATOMS: atom_id res chain seq x y z
N ALA A 1 -12.86 4.15 3.91
CA ALA A 1 -12.78 4.58 2.49
C ALA A 1 -12.12 3.50 1.63
N GLY A 2 -10.91 3.02 1.99
CA GLY A 2 -10.16 2.03 1.21
C GLY A 2 -10.93 0.75 0.84
N PHE A 3 -11.63 0.11 1.79
CA PHE A 3 -12.39 -1.12 1.48
C PHE A 3 -13.51 -0.91 0.46
N LYS A 4 -14.21 0.23 0.48
CA LYS A 4 -15.27 0.52 -0.50
C LYS A 4 -14.69 0.73 -1.91
N GLN A 5 -13.55 1.42 -2.01
CA GLN A 5 -12.82 1.57 -3.27
C GLN A 5 -12.30 0.23 -3.77
N TRP A 6 -11.82 -0.63 -2.87
CA TRP A 6 -11.39 -2.00 -3.18
C TRP A 6 -12.52 -2.85 -3.76
N VAL A 7 -13.67 -2.88 -3.08
CA VAL A 7 -14.85 -3.61 -3.56
C VAL A 7 -15.27 -3.12 -4.94
N ALA A 8 -15.37 -1.80 -5.14
CA ALA A 8 -15.74 -1.23 -6.43
C ALA A 8 -14.72 -1.54 -7.55
N PHE A 9 -13.43 -1.55 -7.25
CA PHE A 9 -12.37 -1.93 -8.19
C PHE A 9 -12.51 -3.41 -8.60
N MET A 10 -12.66 -4.31 -7.63
CA MET A 10 -12.81 -5.74 -7.88
C MET A 10 -14.10 -6.07 -8.64
N ASP A 11 -15.23 -5.45 -8.27
CA ASP A 11 -16.50 -5.67 -8.98
C ASP A 11 -16.44 -5.23 -10.44
N LYS A 12 -15.67 -4.17 -10.74
CA LYS A 12 -15.52 -3.67 -12.11
C LYS A 12 -14.56 -4.50 -12.95
N TYR A 13 -13.39 -4.85 -12.41
CA TYR A 13 -12.30 -5.39 -13.22
C TYR A 13 -12.04 -6.89 -13.03
N LEU A 14 -12.49 -7.47 -11.92
CA LEU A 14 -12.30 -8.88 -11.57
C LEU A 14 -13.60 -9.49 -11.00
N PRO A 15 -14.72 -9.43 -11.75
CA PRO A 15 -16.00 -9.93 -11.25
C PRO A 15 -15.90 -11.44 -10.94
N GLY A 16 -16.41 -11.83 -9.77
CA GLY A 16 -16.37 -13.22 -9.30
C GLY A 16 -15.07 -13.64 -8.61
N ALA A 17 -14.02 -12.82 -8.61
CA ALA A 17 -12.81 -13.09 -7.83
C ALA A 17 -13.06 -12.94 -6.31
N ASP A 18 -12.31 -13.71 -5.53
CA ASP A 18 -12.34 -13.62 -4.06
C ASP A 18 -11.73 -12.29 -3.59
N LYS A 19 -12.57 -11.40 -3.06
CA LYS A 19 -12.15 -10.08 -2.58
C LYS A 19 -11.32 -10.13 -1.29
N SER A 20 -11.30 -11.28 -0.61
CA SER A 20 -10.54 -11.50 0.62
C SER A 20 -9.15 -12.06 0.38
N ASP A 21 -8.83 -12.48 -0.86
CA ASP A 21 -7.51 -12.96 -1.23
C ASP A 21 -6.47 -11.83 -1.06
N GLY A 22 -5.50 -12.08 -0.18
CA GLY A 22 -4.44 -11.12 0.14
C GLY A 22 -3.53 -10.80 -1.04
N GLY A 23 -3.39 -11.70 -2.02
CA GLY A 23 -2.62 -11.49 -3.24
C GLY A 23 -3.24 -10.40 -4.12
N TYR A 24 -4.56 -10.38 -4.27
CA TYR A 24 -5.26 -9.31 -5.00
C TYR A 24 -5.11 -7.96 -4.29
N VAL A 25 -5.25 -7.95 -2.96
CA VAL A 25 -5.06 -6.73 -2.16
C VAL A 25 -3.63 -6.19 -2.29
N ALA A 26 -2.62 -7.07 -2.20
CA ALA A 26 -1.21 -6.71 -2.34
C ALA A 26 -0.90 -6.18 -3.74
N GLY A 27 -1.37 -6.87 -4.79
CA GLY A 27 -1.18 -6.44 -6.18
C GLY A 27 -1.78 -5.07 -6.48
N ALA A 28 -3.00 -4.81 -6.00
CA ALA A 28 -3.64 -3.50 -6.20
C ALA A 28 -2.94 -2.38 -5.41
N SER A 29 -2.48 -2.66 -4.20
CA SER A 29 -1.69 -1.71 -3.40
C SER A 29 -0.37 -1.34 -4.09
N LEU A 30 0.34 -2.34 -4.64
CA LEU A 30 1.56 -2.12 -5.40
C LEU A 30 1.30 -1.29 -6.67
N ALA A 31 0.25 -1.63 -7.43
CA ALA A 31 -0.12 -0.89 -8.63
C ALA A 31 -0.48 0.57 -8.33
N ALA A 32 -1.22 0.82 -7.24
CA ALA A 32 -1.54 2.18 -6.80
C ALA A 32 -0.28 2.98 -6.41
N MET A 33 0.69 2.33 -5.75
CA MET A 33 1.98 2.96 -5.42
C MET A 33 2.79 3.28 -6.69
N THR A 34 2.82 2.36 -7.67
CA THR A 34 3.46 2.61 -8.97
C THR A 34 2.79 3.77 -9.70
N ALA A 35 1.45 3.85 -9.69
CA ALA A 35 0.73 4.98 -10.28
C ALA A 35 1.08 6.31 -9.60
N GLN A 36 1.26 6.33 -8.28
CA GLN A 36 1.73 7.51 -7.54
C GLN A 36 3.12 7.95 -8.01
N VAL A 37 4.08 7.02 -8.14
CA VAL A 37 5.43 7.32 -8.64
C VAL A 37 5.37 7.91 -10.04
N LEU A 38 4.60 7.29 -10.95
CA LEU A 38 4.44 7.78 -12.31
C LEU A 38 3.78 9.17 -12.36
N THR A 39 2.80 9.42 -11.48
CA THR A 39 2.18 10.75 -11.35
C THR A 39 3.20 11.80 -10.92
N GLN A 40 4.10 11.47 -9.99
CA GLN A 40 5.18 12.36 -9.57
C GLN A 40 6.22 12.63 -10.67
N CYS A 41 6.41 11.70 -11.60
CA CYS A 41 7.32 11.90 -12.73
C CYS A 41 6.81 12.95 -13.74
N GLY A 42 5.50 13.17 -13.82
CA GLY A 42 4.90 14.00 -14.86
C GLY A 42 5.26 13.50 -16.25
N ASP A 43 5.69 14.40 -17.14
CA ASP A 43 6.06 14.07 -18.52
C ASP A 43 7.47 13.48 -18.66
N GLU A 44 8.29 13.53 -17.60
CA GLU A 44 9.68 13.04 -17.62
C GLU A 44 9.73 11.56 -17.22
N LEU A 45 9.25 10.67 -18.09
CA LEU A 45 9.20 9.23 -17.86
C LEU A 45 10.50 8.51 -18.24
N THR A 46 11.60 8.91 -17.61
CA THR A 46 12.92 8.26 -17.74
C THR A 46 13.16 7.31 -16.57
N ARG A 47 14.01 6.28 -16.78
CA ARG A 47 14.40 5.36 -15.69
C ARG A 47 15.00 6.12 -14.50
N GLU A 48 15.82 7.13 -14.79
CA GLU A 48 16.46 7.96 -13.76
C GLU A 48 15.42 8.71 -12.93
N ASN A 49 14.47 9.41 -13.57
CA ASN A 49 13.45 10.14 -12.84
C ASN A 49 12.49 9.21 -12.10
N VAL A 50 12.09 8.07 -12.68
CA VAL A 50 11.27 7.06 -11.99
C VAL A 50 11.95 6.60 -10.70
N MET A 51 13.23 6.24 -10.76
CA MET A 51 13.96 5.82 -9.56
C MET A 51 14.13 6.96 -8.56
N LYS A 52 14.35 8.19 -9.03
CA LYS A 52 14.40 9.39 -8.18
C LYS A 52 13.08 9.60 -7.43
N GLN A 53 11.93 9.49 -8.09
CA GLN A 53 10.62 9.64 -7.44
C GLN A 53 10.30 8.47 -6.51
N ALA A 54 10.61 7.24 -6.92
CA ALA A 54 10.44 6.04 -6.09
C ALA A 54 11.31 6.07 -4.82
N ALA A 55 12.44 6.78 -4.84
CA ALA A 55 13.32 6.99 -3.70
C ALA A 55 12.91 8.15 -2.78
N ASN A 56 11.86 8.91 -3.12
CA ASN A 56 11.42 10.10 -2.37
C ASN A 56 9.90 10.09 -2.15
N LEU A 57 9.34 8.94 -1.79
CA LEU A 57 7.94 8.87 -1.38
C LEU A 57 7.80 9.38 0.05
N HIS A 58 6.83 10.25 0.27
CA HIS A 58 6.53 10.84 1.57
C HIS A 58 5.05 10.70 1.87
N ASP A 59 4.76 10.05 3.00
CA ASP A 59 3.41 9.95 3.57
C ASP A 59 2.33 9.40 2.60
N VAL A 60 2.73 8.56 1.64
CA VAL A 60 1.84 8.05 0.61
C VAL A 60 0.84 7.05 1.18
N THR A 61 -0.44 7.18 0.83
CA THR A 61 -1.46 6.20 1.20
C THR A 61 -1.99 5.53 -0.07
N VAL A 62 -2.11 4.21 -0.03
CA VAL A 62 -2.75 3.42 -1.08
C VAL A 62 -3.97 2.70 -0.51
N PRO A 63 -4.94 2.29 -1.36
CA PRO A 63 -6.08 1.50 -0.90
C PRO A 63 -5.63 0.29 -0.08
N MET A 64 -6.45 -0.10 0.90
CA MET A 64 -6.24 -1.27 1.76
C MET A 64 -5.06 -1.22 2.76
N LEU A 65 -4.28 -0.13 2.80
CA LEU A 65 -3.45 0.12 3.99
C LEU A 65 -4.34 0.33 5.23
N LEU A 66 -3.88 -0.19 6.37
CA LEU A 66 -4.55 0.07 7.64
C LEU A 66 -4.54 1.57 7.96
N PRO A 67 -5.60 2.10 8.59
CA PRO A 67 -5.63 3.50 8.99
C PRO A 67 -4.38 3.91 9.78
N GLY A 68 -3.75 5.01 9.36
CA GLY A 68 -2.55 5.55 9.99
C GLY A 68 -1.22 5.01 9.46
N ILE A 69 -1.23 3.94 8.66
CA ILE A 69 -0.03 3.48 7.93
C ILE A 69 0.20 4.39 6.73
N LYS A 70 1.45 4.83 6.57
CA LYS A 70 1.88 5.64 5.43
C LYS A 70 3.16 5.10 4.81
N GLY A 71 3.23 5.16 3.49
CA GLY A 71 4.35 4.75 2.67
C GLY A 71 5.43 5.83 2.61
N ASN A 72 6.67 5.47 2.94
CA ASN A 72 7.83 6.36 2.88
C ASN A 72 9.06 5.63 2.33
N THR A 73 9.81 6.26 1.44
CA THR A 73 11.07 5.72 0.91
C THR A 73 12.18 6.76 0.98
N THR A 74 13.42 6.29 0.91
CA THR A 74 14.63 7.12 0.83
C THR A 74 15.58 6.56 -0.24
N PRO A 75 16.61 7.32 -0.68
CA PRO A 75 17.61 6.82 -1.63
C PRO A 75 18.33 5.54 -1.19
N ASN A 76 18.36 5.27 0.12
CA ASN A 76 19.01 4.08 0.68
C ASN A 76 18.01 3.02 1.15
N ASP A 77 16.70 3.28 1.00
CA ASP A 77 15.66 2.39 1.51
C ASP A 77 14.36 2.49 0.71
N PHE A 78 14.11 1.46 -0.09
CA PHE A 78 12.99 1.39 -1.02
C PHE A 78 11.80 0.60 -0.47
N ALA A 79 11.79 0.20 0.80
CA ALA A 79 10.65 -0.49 1.40
C ALA A 79 9.64 0.55 1.91
N PRO A 80 8.51 0.79 1.20
CA PRO A 80 7.63 1.92 1.50
C PRO A 80 6.88 1.74 2.82
N VAL A 81 6.47 0.51 3.15
CA VAL A 81 5.66 0.23 4.34
C VAL A 81 6.50 -0.51 5.37
N LYS A 82 6.67 0.10 6.53
CA LYS A 82 7.39 -0.48 7.67
C LYS A 82 6.62 -0.41 8.97
N GLN A 83 5.36 -0.01 8.90
CA GLN A 83 4.49 0.05 10.06
C GLN A 83 3.60 -1.19 10.06
N VAL A 84 3.40 -1.76 11.25
CA VAL A 84 2.55 -2.94 11.47
C VAL A 84 1.60 -2.68 12.62
N GLN A 85 0.47 -3.39 12.63
CA GLN A 85 -0.44 -3.43 13.77
C GLN A 85 -0.71 -4.88 14.14
N MET A 86 -0.76 -5.15 15.44
CA MET A 86 -1.07 -6.50 15.91
C MET A 86 -2.53 -6.86 15.62
N ALA A 87 -2.74 -8.11 15.22
CA ALA A 87 -4.05 -8.68 15.02
C ALA A 87 -4.20 -9.93 15.88
N ARG A 88 -5.38 -10.13 16.47
CA ARG A 88 -5.73 -11.34 17.22
C ARG A 88 -6.88 -12.05 16.52
N PHE A 89 -6.76 -13.36 16.36
CA PHE A 89 -7.88 -14.17 15.90
C PHE A 89 -8.83 -14.45 17.06
N THR A 90 -10.12 -14.14 16.88
CA THR A 90 -11.15 -14.28 17.92
C THR A 90 -11.95 -15.58 17.81
N GLY A 91 -11.58 -16.47 16.88
CA GLY A 91 -12.36 -17.68 16.56
C GLY A 91 -13.20 -17.52 15.29
N GLU A 92 -13.62 -16.29 14.96
CA GLU A 92 -14.42 -15.97 13.78
C GLU A 92 -13.71 -15.02 12.82
N ARG A 93 -12.94 -14.06 13.35
CA ARG A 93 -12.26 -13.03 12.56
C ARG A 93 -10.96 -12.55 13.20
N TRP A 94 -10.17 -11.81 12.43
CA TRP A 94 -9.04 -11.06 12.95
C TRP A 94 -9.48 -9.68 13.43
N GLU A 95 -9.11 -9.33 14.65
CA GLU A 95 -9.34 -8.02 15.24
C GLU A 95 -8.02 -7.33 15.52
N LEU A 96 -7.86 -6.12 15.00
CA LEU A 96 -6.69 -5.28 15.22
C LEU A 96 -6.69 -4.74 16.65
N PHE A 97 -5.54 -4.72 17.30
CA PHE A 97 -5.39 -4.16 18.64
C PHE A 97 -4.01 -3.52 18.84
N GLY A 98 -3.92 -2.63 19.84
CA GLY A 98 -2.70 -1.90 20.14
C GLY A 98 -2.37 -0.78 19.13
N PRO A 99 -1.29 -0.02 19.39
CA PRO A 99 -0.85 1.05 18.50
C PRO A 99 -0.16 0.50 17.24
N LEU A 100 0.06 1.37 16.25
CA LEU A 100 0.99 1.07 15.15
C LEU A 100 2.41 0.98 15.69
N ILE A 101 3.14 -0.05 15.28
CA ILE A 101 4.54 -0.30 15.62
C ILE A 101 5.37 -0.11 14.36
N THR A 102 6.56 0.49 14.49
CA THR A 102 7.52 0.55 13.38
C THR A 102 8.45 -0.66 13.43
N GLY A 103 8.58 -1.35 12.29
CA GLY A 103 9.55 -2.40 12.03
C GLY A 103 10.81 -1.90 11.33
N ALA A 104 11.00 -0.57 11.24
CA ALA A 104 12.25 -0.02 10.73
C ALA A 104 13.39 -0.43 11.67
N VAL A 105 14.37 -1.16 11.14
CA VAL A 105 15.64 -1.41 11.84
C VAL A 105 16.45 -0.13 11.70
N THR A 106 16.79 0.50 12.83
CA THR A 106 17.67 1.67 12.91
C THR A 106 19.10 1.32 12.57
#